data_AF-A4I2U9-F1
#
_entry.id   AF-A4I2U9-F1
#
_cell.length_a   1.000
_cell.length_b   1.000
_cell.length_c   1.000
_cell.angle_alpha   90.00
_cell.angle_beta   90.00
_cell.angle_gamma   90.00
#
_symmetry.space_group_name_H-M   'P 1'
#
loop_
_entity.id
_entity.type
_entity.pdbx_description
1 polymer ?
#
loop_
_entity_poly.entity_id
_entity_poly.type
_entity_poly.pdbx_seq_one_letter_code
_entity_poly.pdbx_strand_id
1 'polypeptide(L)'
;MCVGFAICMQPSRDAVYYCLGWHFSMFKDIRTVPFWLNAVICTGLSVLALVLGLFIPNVNVVFGLVGSFCGGFLGFIYPALYVMYAGNWGLRQVGWLHYVSTYLLLIAGVVAVVFGTVASIYGEVH
;
A
#
# COMPACT_ATOMS: atom_id res chain seq x y z
N MET A 1 6.93 15.22 14.97
CA MET A 1 6.78 15.00 13.51
C MET A 1 8.08 14.66 12.78
N CYS A 2 9.16 15.42 12.93
CA CYS A 2 10.38 15.25 12.10
C CYS A 2 11.02 13.85 12.21
N VAL A 3 11.15 13.31 13.43
CA VAL A 3 11.72 11.98 13.65
C VAL A 3 10.80 10.89 13.07
N GLY A 4 9.49 11.01 13.25
CA GLY A 4 8.52 10.05 12.71
C GLY A 4 8.55 10.01 11.18
N PHE A 5 8.68 11.17 10.53
CA PHE A 5 8.81 11.24 9.07
C PHE A 5 10.08 10.52 8.59
N ALA A 6 11.22 10.73 9.26
CA ALA A 6 12.47 10.05 8.92
C ALA A 6 12.39 8.53 9.09
N ILE A 7 11.69 8.05 10.14
CA ILE A 7 11.50 6.62 10.37
C ILE A 7 10.58 5.99 9.31
N CYS A 8 9.47 6.66 8.97
CA CYS A 8 8.55 6.17 7.93
C CYS A 8 9.14 6.24 6.51
N MET A 9 10.11 7.13 6.28
CA MET A 9 10.84 7.26 5.02
C MET A 9 11.72 6.04 4.70
N GLN A 10 12.25 5.36 5.72
CA GLN A 10 13.13 4.20 5.53
C GLN A 10 12.41 3.02 4.85
N PRO A 11 11.29 2.49 5.38
CA PRO A 11 10.60 1.36 4.76
C PRO A 11 9.94 1.74 3.43
N SER A 12 9.45 2.98 3.30
CA SER A 12 8.87 3.45 2.04
C SER A 12 9.92 3.52 0.93
N ARG A 13 11.13 3.99 1.24
CA ARG A 13 12.27 3.92 0.32
C ARG A 13 12.64 2.48 -0.04
N ASP A 14 12.71 1.58 0.93
CA ASP A 14 13.06 0.17 0.66
C ASP A 14 12.01 -0.53 -0.20
N ALA A 15 10.72 -0.22 -0.01
CA ALA A 15 9.66 -0.71 -0.89
C ALA A 15 9.81 -0.18 -2.33
N VAL A 16 10.17 1.10 -2.50
CA VAL A 16 10.44 1.69 -3.82
C VAL A 16 11.65 1.00 -4.48
N TYR A 17 12.73 0.75 -3.74
CA TYR A 17 13.88 0.01 -4.26
C TYR A 17 13.53 -1.41 -4.68
N TYR A 18 12.66 -2.09 -3.93
CA TYR A 18 12.21 -3.43 -4.29
C TYR A 18 11.39 -3.42 -5.59
N CYS A 19 10.44 -2.47 -5.73
CA CYS A 19 9.65 -2.30 -6.94
C CYS A 19 10.51 -1.92 -8.16
N LEU A 20 11.46 -1.00 -8.00
CA LEU A 20 12.36 -0.60 -9.09
C LEU A 20 13.39 -1.70 -9.41
N GLY A 21 13.82 -2.50 -8.44
CA GLY A 21 14.75 -3.61 -8.64
C GLY A 21 14.21 -4.72 -9.55
N TRP A 22 12.88 -4.81 -9.69
CA TRP A 22 12.24 -5.70 -10.65
C TRP A 22 12.38 -5.24 -12.10
N HIS A 23 12.47 -3.93 -12.35
CA HIS A 23 12.54 -3.38 -13.71
C HIS A 23 13.96 -2.90 -14.08
N PHE A 24 14.67 -2.30 -13.13
CA PHE A 24 16.01 -1.77 -13.29
C PHE A 24 17.00 -2.58 -12.46
N SER A 25 17.86 -3.35 -13.16
CA SER A 25 18.85 -4.23 -12.53
C SER A 25 19.86 -3.50 -11.63
N MET A 26 19.98 -2.18 -11.74
CA MET A 26 20.84 -1.34 -10.89
C MET A 26 20.39 -1.29 -9.42
N PHE A 27 19.12 -1.58 -9.12
CA PHE A 27 18.56 -1.55 -7.77
C PHE A 27 18.54 -2.90 -7.04
N LYS A 28 19.09 -3.97 -7.65
CA LYS A 28 18.99 -5.32 -7.11
C LYS A 28 19.67 -5.49 -5.74
N ASP A 29 20.70 -4.69 -5.46
CA ASP A 29 21.41 -4.69 -4.19
C ASP A 29 21.25 -3.35 -3.44
N ILE A 30 20.46 -3.40 -2.35
CA ILE A 30 20.23 -2.28 -1.41
C ILE A 30 21.52 -1.70 -0.84
N ARG A 31 22.62 -2.47 -0.85
CA ARG A 31 23.92 -2.02 -0.34
C ARG A 31 24.78 -1.26 -1.37
N THR A 32 24.45 -1.31 -2.65
CA THR A 32 25.24 -0.69 -3.73
C THR A 32 24.54 0.47 -4.40
N VAL A 33 23.40 0.94 -3.87
CA VAL A 33 22.68 2.06 -4.47
C VAL A 33 23.55 3.33 -4.37
N PRO A 34 23.92 3.97 -5.49
CA PRO A 34 24.77 5.15 -5.45
C PRO A 34 24.08 6.29 -4.69
N PHE A 35 24.84 7.03 -3.89
CA PHE A 35 24.31 8.08 -2.98
C PHE A 35 23.40 9.08 -3.68
N TRP A 36 23.76 9.49 -4.90
CA TRP A 36 22.96 10.40 -5.73
C TRP A 36 21.55 9.88 -5.99
N LEU A 37 21.43 8.58 -6.25
CA LEU A 37 20.16 7.94 -6.61
C LEU A 37 19.26 7.80 -5.39
N ASN A 38 19.85 7.50 -4.23
CA ASN A 38 19.14 7.56 -2.95
C ASN A 38 18.67 8.98 -2.62
N ALA A 39 19.52 9.99 -2.82
CA ALA A 39 19.15 11.39 -2.61
C ALA A 39 17.96 11.79 -3.50
N VAL A 40 17.98 11.47 -4.80
CA VAL A 40 16.88 11.76 -5.72
C VAL A 40 15.56 11.12 -5.25
N ILE A 41 15.58 9.86 -4.81
CA ILE A 41 14.36 9.17 -4.35
C ILE A 41 13.84 9.76 -3.04
N CYS A 42 14.72 10.01 -2.06
CA CYS A 42 14.32 10.61 -0.80
C CYS A 42 13.79 12.05 -0.98
N THR A 43 14.45 12.85 -1.82
CA THR A 43 13.98 14.19 -2.16
C THR A 43 12.65 14.12 -2.91
N GLY A 44 12.50 13.20 -3.87
CA GLY A 44 11.24 13.01 -4.59
C GLY A 44 10.07 12.66 -3.68
N LEU A 45 10.26 11.69 -2.78
CA LEU A 45 9.26 11.33 -1.76
C LEU A 45 8.93 12.51 -0.83
N SER A 46 9.93 13.30 -0.44
CA SER A 46 9.75 14.45 0.46
C SER A 46 9.00 15.59 -0.22
N VAL A 47 9.34 15.88 -1.48
CA VAL A 47 8.64 16.87 -2.30
C VAL A 47 7.20 16.43 -2.56
N LEU A 48 6.97 15.15 -2.85
CA LEU A 48 5.61 14.63 -3.03
C LEU A 48 4.78 14.79 -1.76
N ALA A 49 5.34 14.44 -0.60
CA ALA A 49 4.68 14.62 0.69
C ALA A 49 4.37 16.11 0.98
N LEU A 50 5.30 17.01 0.63
CA LEU A 50 5.12 18.45 0.79
C LEU A 50 4.01 18.98 -0.13
N VAL A 51 4.01 18.57 -1.40
CA VAL A 51 2.98 18.95 -2.38
C VAL A 51 1.61 18.45 -1.93
N LEU A 52 1.49 17.18 -1.55
CA LEU A 52 0.23 16.61 -1.05
C LEU A 52 -0.25 17.31 0.22
N GLY A 53 0.66 17.61 1.16
CA GLY A 53 0.34 18.33 2.39
C GLY A 53 -0.04 19.81 2.15
N LEU A 54 0.44 20.42 1.07
CA LEU A 54 0.09 21.80 0.70
C LEU A 54 -1.31 21.88 0.07
N PHE A 55 -1.67 20.90 -0.77
CA PHE A 55 -2.95 20.90 -1.50
C PHE A 55 -4.12 20.35 -0.69
N ILE A 56 -3.88 19.48 0.30
CA ILE A 56 -4.96 18.82 1.05
C ILE A 56 -5.08 19.46 2.44
N PRO A 57 -6.06 20.36 2.67
CA PRO A 57 -6.22 21.06 3.94
C PRO A 57 -6.76 20.16 5.06
N ASN A 58 -7.39 19.04 4.71
CA ASN A 58 -8.03 18.13 5.67
C ASN A 58 -7.25 16.82 5.81
N VAL A 59 -6.60 16.65 6.98
CA VAL A 59 -5.90 15.40 7.34
C VAL A 59 -6.81 14.18 7.38
N ASN A 60 -8.11 14.39 7.64
CA ASN A 60 -9.09 13.31 7.70
C ASN A 60 -9.28 12.61 6.33
N VAL A 61 -9.20 13.37 5.24
CA VAL A 61 -9.30 12.81 3.88
C VAL A 61 -8.09 11.93 3.60
N VAL A 62 -6.88 12.40 3.95
CA VAL A 62 -5.64 11.63 3.76
C VAL A 62 -5.67 10.36 4.61
N PHE A 63 -6.06 10.43 5.89
CA PHE A 63 -6.16 9.25 6.74
C PHE A 63 -7.26 8.29 6.30
N GLY A 64 -8.40 8.80 5.82
CA GLY A 64 -9.47 7.98 5.26
C GLY A 64 -9.03 7.25 3.98
N LEU A 65 -8.35 7.95 3.08
CA LEU A 65 -7.90 7.42 1.81
C LEU A 65 -6.76 6.41 2.01
N VAL A 66 -5.72 6.78 2.76
CA VAL A 66 -4.59 5.87 3.06
C VAL A 66 -5.06 4.67 3.89
N GLY A 67 -5.94 4.89 4.88
CA GLY A 67 -6.48 3.84 5.73
C GLY A 67 -7.35 2.84 4.96
N SER A 68 -8.27 3.33 4.11
CA SER A 68 -9.12 2.45 3.30
C SER A 68 -8.32 1.72 2.22
N PHE A 69 -7.39 2.40 1.57
CA PHE A 69 -6.57 1.80 0.54
C PHE A 69 -5.61 0.76 1.14
N CYS A 70 -4.71 1.14 2.06
CA CYS A 70 -3.76 0.22 2.66
C CYS A 70 -4.44 -0.84 3.53
N GLY A 71 -5.44 -0.47 4.34
CA GLY A 71 -6.17 -1.40 5.19
C GLY A 71 -7.00 -2.40 4.40
N GLY A 72 -7.66 -1.96 3.33
CA GLY A 72 -8.39 -2.84 2.41
C GLY A 72 -7.46 -3.80 1.67
N PHE A 73 -6.38 -3.27 1.08
CA PHE A 73 -5.44 -4.07 0.30
C PHE A 73 -4.63 -5.03 1.17
N LEU A 74 -3.91 -4.52 2.18
CA LEU A 74 -3.02 -5.34 3.00
C LEU A 74 -3.77 -6.14 4.06
N GLY A 75 -4.89 -5.63 4.58
CA GLY A 75 -5.63 -6.26 5.67
C GLY A 75 -6.61 -7.35 5.21
N PHE A 76 -7.19 -7.23 4.02
CA PHE A 76 -8.23 -8.15 3.55
C PHE A 76 -7.86 -8.84 2.24
N ILE A 77 -7.47 -8.08 1.21
CA ILE A 77 -7.22 -8.62 -0.13
C ILE A 77 -5.97 -9.51 -0.15
N TYR A 78 -4.85 -9.01 0.39
CA TYR A 78 -3.57 -9.73 0.38
C TYR A 78 -3.61 -11.08 1.14
N PRO A 79 -4.15 -11.17 2.38
CA PRO A 79 -4.24 -12.46 3.06
C PRO A 79 -5.20 -13.43 2.37
N ALA A 80 -6.29 -12.94 1.77
CA ALA A 80 -7.20 -13.79 0.99
C ALA A 80 -6.51 -14.38 -0.25
N LEU A 81 -5.77 -13.55 -0.99
CA LEU A 81 -4.97 -13.99 -2.14
C LEU A 81 -3.85 -14.95 -1.72
N TYR A 82 -3.15 -14.66 -0.62
CA TYR A 82 -2.07 -15.53 -0.14
C TYR A 82 -2.59 -16.94 0.18
N VAL A 83 -3.74 -17.04 0.86
CA VAL A 83 -4.36 -18.34 1.15
C VAL A 83 -4.85 -19.05 -0.13
N MET A 84 -5.31 -18.30 -1.14
CA MET A 84 -5.68 -18.85 -2.46
C MET A 84 -4.50 -19.42 -3.24
N TYR A 85 -3.37 -18.71 -3.25
CA TYR A 85 -2.21 -19.07 -4.07
C TYR A 85 -1.18 -19.96 -3.35
N ALA A 86 -1.19 -20.01 -2.01
CA ALA A 86 -0.24 -20.81 -1.23
C ALA A 86 -0.58 -22.32 -1.17
N GLY A 87 -1.72 -22.75 -1.72
CA GLY A 87 -2.11 -24.16 -1.77
C GLY A 87 -2.80 -24.51 -3.07
N ASN A 88 -2.70 -25.77 -3.49
CA ASN A 88 -3.35 -26.29 -4.69
C ASN A 88 -4.88 -26.19 -4.53
N TRP A 89 -5.45 -25.05 -4.94
CA TRP A 89 -6.76 -24.62 -4.48
C TRP A 89 -7.88 -25.41 -5.19
N GLY A 90 -8.47 -26.36 -4.47
CA GLY A 90 -9.64 -27.10 -4.88
C GLY A 90 -10.71 -27.11 -3.78
N LEU A 91 -11.98 -26.92 -4.17
CA LEU A 91 -13.18 -26.98 -3.29
C LEU A 91 -13.19 -28.17 -2.33
N ARG A 92 -12.54 -29.27 -2.72
CA ARG A 92 -12.52 -30.54 -2.00
C ARG A 92 -11.41 -30.66 -0.94
N GLN A 93 -10.40 -29.79 -0.96
CA GLN A 93 -9.27 -29.82 -0.02
C GLN A 93 -9.40 -28.81 1.12
N VAL A 94 -9.99 -27.65 0.88
CA VAL A 94 -10.05 -26.56 1.88
C VAL A 94 -11.36 -26.59 2.70
N GLY A 95 -12.38 -27.30 2.21
CA GLY A 95 -13.72 -27.28 2.79
C GLY A 95 -14.50 -26.01 2.40
N TRP A 96 -15.83 -26.12 2.31
CA TRP A 96 -16.70 -25.03 1.89
C TRP A 96 -16.46 -23.77 2.74
N LEU A 97 -16.44 -23.91 4.07
CA LEU A 97 -16.33 -22.77 4.99
C LEU A 97 -15.12 -21.89 4.69
N HIS A 98 -13.93 -22.48 4.54
CA HIS A 98 -12.74 -21.71 4.22
C HIS A 98 -12.81 -21.06 2.84
N TYR A 99 -13.36 -21.76 1.85
CA TYR A 99 -13.54 -21.24 0.48
C TYR A 99 -14.46 -20.01 0.46
N VAL A 100 -15.60 -20.08 1.14
CA VAL A 100 -16.53 -18.93 1.22
C VAL A 100 -15.97 -17.80 2.06
N SER A 101 -15.32 -18.09 3.19
CA SER A 101 -14.70 -17.05 4.02
C SER A 101 -13.60 -16.29 3.28
N THR A 102 -12.77 -16.96 2.46
CA THR A 102 -11.74 -16.28 1.65
C THR A 102 -12.34 -15.41 0.57
N TYR A 103 -13.38 -15.88 -0.14
CA TYR A 103 -14.09 -15.04 -1.10
C TYR A 103 -14.80 -13.85 -0.44
N LEU A 104 -15.42 -14.05 0.72
CA LEU A 104 -16.04 -12.96 1.50
C LEU A 104 -15.01 -11.92 1.94
N LEU A 105 -13.84 -12.35 2.43
CA LEU A 105 -12.75 -11.45 2.78
C LEU A 105 -12.27 -10.64 1.57
N LEU A 106 -12.12 -11.28 0.42
CA LEU A 106 -11.70 -10.62 -0.82
C LEU A 106 -12.73 -9.58 -1.26
N ILE A 107 -14.02 -9.94 -1.29
CA ILE A 107 -15.11 -9.02 -1.66
C ILE A 107 -15.20 -7.87 -0.64
N ALA A 108 -15.15 -8.16 0.66
CA ALA A 108 -15.19 -7.15 1.70
C ALA A 108 -14.01 -6.18 1.58
N GLY A 109 -12.81 -6.68 1.28
CA GLY A 109 -11.64 -5.85 1.01
C GLY A 109 -11.84 -4.93 -0.19
N VAL A 110 -12.35 -5.45 -1.32
CA VAL A 110 -12.65 -4.63 -2.51
C VAL A 110 -13.71 -3.57 -2.19
N VAL A 111 -14.78 -3.94 -1.49
CA VAL A 111 -15.83 -3.01 -1.06
C VAL A 111 -15.24 -1.92 -0.15
N ALA A 112 -14.40 -2.29 0.82
CA ALA A 112 -13.76 -1.32 1.71
C ALA A 112 -12.85 -0.34 0.98
N VAL A 113 -12.06 -0.80 0.00
CA VAL A 113 -11.22 0.08 -0.83
C VAL A 113 -12.09 1.01 -1.67
N VAL A 114 -13.08 0.49 -2.40
CA VAL A 114 -13.91 1.31 -3.31
C VAL A 114 -14.74 2.32 -2.52
N PHE A 115 -15.50 1.86 -1.53
CA PHE A 115 -16.34 2.76 -0.73
C PHE A 115 -15.51 3.72 0.12
N GLY A 116 -14.39 3.28 0.68
CA GLY A 116 -13.51 4.14 1.47
C GLY A 116 -12.82 5.22 0.64
N THR A 117 -12.39 4.89 -0.58
CA THR A 117 -11.81 5.88 -1.50
C THR A 117 -12.86 6.88 -1.95
N VAL A 118 -14.07 6.41 -2.29
CA VAL A 118 -15.21 7.27 -2.65
C VAL A 118 -15.56 8.18 -1.48
N ALA A 119 -15.73 7.65 -0.26
CA ALA A 119 -16.06 8.46 0.91
C ALA A 119 -15.00 9.54 1.20
N SER A 120 -13.72 9.23 0.98
CA SER A 120 -12.63 10.20 1.13
C SER A 120 -12.73 11.32 0.10
N ILE A 121 -13.01 10.98 -1.17
CA ILE A 121 -13.18 11.95 -2.26
C ILE A 121 -14.45 12.79 -2.12
N TYR A 122 -15.55 12.22 -1.64
CA TYR A 122 -16.75 13.02 -1.39
C TYR A 122 -16.57 13.97 -0.19
N GLY A 123 -15.72 13.60 0.78
CA GLY A 123 -15.43 14.42 1.96
C GLY A 123 -14.55 15.64 1.69
N GLU A 124 -13.92 15.76 0.52
CA GLU A 124 -13.17 16.97 0.12
C GLU A 124 -13.97 17.89 -0.83
N VAL A 125 -15.04 17.38 -1.45
CA VAL A 125 -15.86 18.12 -2.42
C VAL A 125 -17.09 18.79 -1.77
N HIS A 126 -17.41 18.46 -0.50
CA HIS A 126 -18.47 19.08 0.31
C HIS A 126 -17.90 19.68 1.60
#